data_AF-A0A1Q8QLI0-F1
#
_entry.id   AF-A0A1Q8QLI0-F1
#
_cell.length_a   1.000
_cell.length_b   1.000
_cell.length_c   1.000
_cell.angle_alpha   90.00
_cell.angle_beta   90.00
_cell.angle_gamma   90.00
#
_symmetry.space_group_name_H-M   'P 1'
#
loop_
_entity.id
_entity.type
_entity.pdbx_description
1 polymer ?
#
loop_
_entity_poly.entity_id
_entity_poly.type
_entity_poly.pdbx_seq_one_letter_code
_entity_poly.pdbx_strand_id
1 'polypeptide(L)'
;MFLLLLAITTTAVAGASGFPLSVGGQNLTLDRDSRRSDIAAALARALPQEEPSVLSPERIQYDVIAAPGQGPVSLAFDFDAKGRFTGAILDAMLKEQNPVATQLVVWLTAEAGKGVRSKGGKVWTHAGFRFQLTEVQKAGEDSVYRMSIDRQTR
;
A
#
# COMPACT_ATOMS: atom_id res chain seq x y z
N MET A 1 7.87 54.20 -20.60
CA MET A 1 6.88 53.15 -20.86
C MET A 1 7.44 51.84 -20.31
N PHE A 2 7.02 51.43 -19.12
CA PHE A 2 7.52 50.23 -18.44
C PHE A 2 6.70 49.00 -18.90
N LEU A 3 7.34 48.01 -19.50
CA LEU A 3 6.73 46.71 -19.80
C LEU A 3 6.86 45.81 -18.56
N LEU A 4 5.72 45.52 -17.93
CA LEU A 4 5.62 44.56 -16.83
C LEU A 4 5.44 43.16 -17.43
N LEU A 5 6.51 42.34 -17.42
CA LEU A 5 6.40 40.91 -17.71
C LEU A 5 5.81 40.21 -16.48
N LEU A 6 4.55 39.77 -16.56
CA LEU A 6 3.96 38.85 -15.60
C LEU A 6 4.51 37.44 -15.90
N ALA A 7 5.50 37.01 -15.13
CA ALA A 7 5.93 35.61 -15.11
C ALA A 7 4.86 34.80 -14.36
N ILE A 8 4.02 34.07 -15.10
CA ILE A 8 3.10 33.08 -14.52
C ILE A 8 3.97 31.90 -14.09
N THR A 9 4.38 31.87 -12.83
CA THR A 9 4.93 30.68 -12.20
C THR A 9 3.80 29.66 -12.07
N THR A 10 3.71 28.74 -13.02
CA THR A 10 2.95 27.50 -12.85
C THR A 10 3.60 26.73 -11.71
N THR A 11 3.07 26.88 -10.50
CA THR A 11 3.36 25.96 -9.40
C THR A 11 2.81 24.60 -9.82
N ALA A 12 3.67 23.76 -10.38
CA ALA A 12 3.41 22.34 -10.45
C ALA A 12 3.08 21.91 -9.02
N VAL A 13 1.81 21.57 -8.76
CA VAL A 13 1.42 20.87 -7.55
C VAL A 13 2.26 19.60 -7.56
N ALA A 14 3.31 19.60 -6.74
CA ALA A 14 4.09 18.41 -6.48
C ALA A 14 3.12 17.41 -5.85
N GLY A 15 2.54 16.55 -6.68
CA GLY A 15 1.71 15.45 -6.21
C GLY A 15 2.49 14.69 -5.15
N ALA A 16 1.81 14.32 -4.06
CA ALA A 16 2.41 13.60 -2.95
C ALA A 16 3.31 12.46 -3.50
N SER A 17 4.55 12.40 -3.02
CA SER A 17 5.54 11.44 -3.52
C SER A 17 5.26 9.99 -3.12
N GLY A 18 4.19 9.75 -2.36
CA GLY A 18 3.86 8.47 -1.75
C GLY A 18 2.38 8.30 -1.44
N PHE A 19 2.07 7.29 -0.63
CA PHE A 19 0.73 6.92 -0.21
C PHE A 19 0.74 6.46 1.26
N PRO A 20 -0.37 6.65 2.00
CA PRO A 20 -0.48 6.20 3.37
C PRO A 20 -0.88 4.72 3.46
N LEU A 21 -0.38 4.04 4.47
CA LEU A 21 -0.90 2.79 5.00
C LEU A 21 -1.15 2.95 6.50
N SER A 22 -2.31 2.53 6.98
CA SER A 22 -2.58 2.44 8.41
C SER A 22 -2.46 0.99 8.87
N VAL A 23 -1.49 0.69 9.74
CA VAL A 23 -1.25 -0.63 10.29
C VAL A 23 -1.28 -0.51 11.81
N GLY A 24 -2.09 -1.32 12.51
CA GLY A 24 -2.20 -1.25 13.97
C GLY A 24 -2.57 0.14 14.52
N GLY A 25 -3.29 0.96 13.75
CA GLY A 25 -3.61 2.34 14.10
C GLY A 25 -2.47 3.36 13.90
N GLN A 26 -1.30 2.91 13.44
CA GLN A 26 -0.18 3.77 13.08
C GLN A 26 -0.19 4.06 11.58
N ASN A 27 0.01 5.32 11.21
CA ASN A 27 0.11 5.72 9.82
C ASN A 27 1.57 5.70 9.35
N LEU A 28 1.83 4.92 8.30
CA LEU A 28 3.09 4.84 7.58
C LEU A 28 2.89 5.47 6.21
N THR A 29 3.72 6.44 5.84
CA THR A 29 3.75 6.94 4.46
C THR A 29 4.82 6.17 3.69
N LEU A 30 4.43 5.58 2.57
CA LEU A 30 5.30 4.82 1.69
C LEU A 30 5.52 5.55 0.38
N ASP A 31 6.77 5.61 -0.05
CA ASP A 31 7.20 6.18 -1.32
C ASP A 31 8.36 5.36 -1.92
N ARG A 32 8.91 5.86 -3.03
CA ARG A 32 9.98 5.20 -3.78
C ARG A 32 11.36 5.24 -3.11
N ASP A 33 11.52 6.08 -2.09
CA ASP A 33 12.77 6.28 -1.35
C ASP A 33 12.71 5.69 0.07
N SER A 34 11.52 5.25 0.47
CA SER A 34 11.25 4.53 1.71
C SER A 34 12.19 3.34 1.86
N ARG A 35 12.84 3.26 3.02
CA ARG A 35 13.86 2.26 3.31
C ARG A 35 13.31 1.12 4.12
N ARG A 36 13.86 -0.06 3.90
CA ARG A 36 13.54 -1.27 4.65
C ARG A 36 13.68 -1.08 6.16
N SER A 37 14.75 -0.42 6.63
CA SER A 37 14.97 -0.14 8.05
C SER A 37 13.82 0.67 8.67
N ASP A 38 13.35 1.67 7.95
CA ASP A 38 12.35 2.61 8.45
C ASP A 38 10.97 1.95 8.46
N ILE A 39 10.67 1.18 7.41
CA ILE A 39 9.45 0.37 7.33
C ILE A 39 9.45 -0.72 8.41
N ALA A 40 10.58 -1.42 8.62
CA ALA A 40 10.70 -2.41 9.69
C ALA A 40 10.44 -1.79 11.08
N ALA A 41 11.06 -0.63 11.36
CA ALA A 41 10.87 0.07 12.62
C ALA A 41 9.42 0.56 12.80
N ALA A 42 8.77 1.01 11.72
CA ALA A 42 7.37 1.40 11.77
C ALA A 42 6.44 0.20 12.02
N LEU A 43 6.67 -0.93 11.35
CA LEU A 43 5.89 -2.15 11.54
C LEU A 43 6.05 -2.72 12.96
N ALA A 44 7.27 -2.75 13.51
CA ALA A 44 7.51 -3.19 14.89
C ALA A 44 6.77 -2.31 15.93
N ARG A 45 6.62 -1.01 15.67
CA ARG A 45 5.80 -0.12 16.53
C ARG A 45 4.31 -0.33 16.33
N ALA A 46 3.88 -0.59 15.10
CA ALA A 46 2.48 -0.81 14.75
C ALA A 46 1.95 -2.16 15.26
N LEU A 47 2.80 -3.17 15.31
CA LEU A 47 2.46 -4.55 15.67
C LEU A 47 3.37 -5.05 16.80
N PRO A 48 3.32 -4.45 18.00
CA PRO A 48 4.29 -4.73 19.07
C PRO A 48 4.17 -6.14 19.68
N GLN A 49 3.09 -6.86 19.38
CA GLN A 49 2.83 -8.22 19.86
C GLN A 49 3.04 -9.28 18.77
N GLU A 50 3.35 -8.87 17.54
CA GLU A 50 3.51 -9.78 16.40
C GLU A 50 4.99 -9.88 16.03
N GLU A 51 5.44 -11.09 15.72
CA GLU A 51 6.73 -11.30 15.08
C GLU A 51 6.54 -11.43 13.55
N PRO A 52 7.51 -10.97 12.74
CA PRO A 52 7.44 -11.20 11.30
C PRO A 52 7.48 -12.71 11.01
N SER A 53 6.53 -13.21 10.22
CA SER A 53 6.57 -14.58 9.69
C SER A 53 7.66 -14.75 8.64
N VAL A 54 8.06 -13.66 7.97
CA VAL A 54 9.26 -13.59 7.12
C VAL A 54 10.06 -12.34 7.42
N LEU A 55 11.37 -12.50 7.65
CA LEU A 55 12.30 -11.40 7.85
C LEU A 55 13.59 -11.63 7.04
N SER A 56 13.60 -11.18 5.79
CA SER A 56 14.77 -11.23 4.89
C SER A 56 15.16 -9.83 4.39
N PRO A 57 16.33 -9.65 3.76
CA PRO A 57 16.71 -8.39 3.13
C PRO A 57 15.71 -7.91 2.06
N GLU A 58 15.05 -8.83 1.37
CA GLU A 58 14.12 -8.57 0.26
C GLU A 58 12.66 -8.49 0.70
N ARG A 59 12.30 -9.08 1.86
CA ARG A 59 10.92 -9.12 2.34
C ARG A 59 10.79 -9.00 3.85
N ILE A 60 9.79 -8.25 4.28
CA ILE A 60 9.24 -8.31 5.63
C ILE A 60 7.78 -8.74 5.51
N GLN A 61 7.39 -9.81 6.19
CA GLN A 61 6.00 -10.28 6.20
C GLN A 61 5.52 -10.48 7.63
N TYR A 62 4.28 -10.05 7.89
CA TYR A 62 3.53 -10.36 9.11
C TYR A 62 2.24 -11.05 8.74
N ASP A 63 1.86 -12.08 9.49
CA ASP A 63 0.56 -12.75 9.37
C ASP A 63 -0.23 -12.50 10.65
N VAL A 64 -1.16 -11.54 10.60
CA VAL A 64 -1.85 -11.01 11.79
C VAL A 64 -3.25 -11.59 11.89
N ILE A 65 -3.60 -12.16 13.05
CA ILE A 65 -4.97 -12.66 13.31
C ILE A 65 -5.77 -11.54 13.96
N ALA A 66 -6.65 -10.89 13.18
CA ALA A 66 -7.45 -9.76 13.66
C ALA A 66 -8.53 -10.18 14.67
N ALA A 67 -9.05 -11.41 14.58
CA ALA A 67 -10.03 -11.95 15.53
C ALA A 67 -9.92 -13.48 15.66
N PRO A 68 -10.22 -14.05 16.85
CA PRO A 68 -10.23 -15.50 17.05
C PRO A 68 -11.17 -16.22 16.07
N GLY A 69 -10.70 -17.33 15.48
CA GLY A 69 -11.47 -18.12 14.53
C GLY A 69 -11.48 -17.57 13.09
N GLN A 70 -10.73 -16.50 12.81
CA GLN A 70 -10.52 -15.98 11.46
C GLN A 70 -9.15 -16.38 10.90
N GLY A 71 -9.06 -16.49 9.57
CA GLY A 71 -7.79 -16.61 8.88
C GLY A 71 -6.92 -15.35 9.06
N PRO A 72 -5.59 -15.47 8.92
CA PRO A 72 -4.69 -14.34 9.09
C PRO A 72 -4.80 -13.33 7.95
N VAL A 73 -4.41 -12.10 8.25
CA VAL A 73 -4.15 -11.03 7.30
C VAL A 73 -2.64 -11.00 7.04
N SER A 74 -2.23 -11.28 5.81
CA SER A 74 -0.84 -11.22 5.41
C SER A 74 -0.48 -9.80 4.96
N LEU A 75 0.52 -9.20 5.60
CA LEU A 75 1.12 -7.91 5.26
C LEU A 75 2.56 -8.14 4.81
N ALA A 76 2.78 -8.26 3.50
CA ALA A 76 4.11 -8.47 2.93
C ALA A 76 4.62 -7.18 2.28
N PHE A 77 5.85 -6.79 2.60
CA PHE A 77 6.54 -5.61 2.06
C PHE A 77 7.83 -6.06 1.39
N ASP A 78 8.02 -5.65 0.14
CA ASP A 78 9.12 -6.06 -0.72
C ASP A 78 10.12 -4.93 -0.94
N PHE A 79 11.38 -5.31 -1.07
CA PHE A 79 12.52 -4.42 -1.18
C PHE A 79 13.48 -4.86 -2.29
N ASP A 80 14.14 -3.88 -2.93
CA ASP A 80 15.25 -4.16 -3.82
C ASP A 80 16.55 -4.49 -3.04
N ALA A 81 17.58 -4.91 -3.75
CA ALA A 81 18.89 -5.21 -3.18
C ALA A 81 19.58 -4.01 -2.47
N LYS A 82 19.07 -2.78 -2.66
CA LYS A 82 19.53 -1.57 -1.98
C LYS A 82 18.66 -1.22 -0.77
N GLY A 83 17.74 -2.12 -0.38
CA GLY A 83 16.79 -1.94 0.71
C GLY A 83 15.76 -0.85 0.46
N ARG A 84 15.45 -0.53 -0.80
CA ARG A 84 14.39 0.43 -1.14
C ARG A 84 13.08 -0.30 -1.38
N PHE A 85 11.98 0.31 -0.93
CA PHE A 85 10.65 -0.22 -1.14
C PHE A 85 10.31 -0.39 -2.63
N THR A 86 9.82 -1.58 -2.98
CA THR A 86 9.39 -1.92 -4.35
C THR A 86 7.92 -2.27 -4.43
N GLY A 87 7.28 -2.66 -3.34
CA GLY A 87 5.89 -3.06 -3.37
C GLY A 87 5.42 -3.72 -2.09
N ALA A 88 4.12 -4.00 -2.04
CA ALA A 88 3.51 -4.70 -0.92
C ALA A 88 2.33 -5.54 -1.38
N ILE A 89 2.02 -6.58 -0.60
CA ILE A 89 0.82 -7.39 -0.74
C ILE A 89 0.08 -7.37 0.59
N LEU A 90 -1.16 -6.90 0.57
CA LEU A 90 -2.07 -6.89 1.71
C LEU A 90 -3.20 -7.87 1.40
N ASP A 91 -3.20 -9.02 2.05
CA ASP A 91 -4.06 -10.16 1.69
C ASP A 91 -4.87 -10.66 2.87
N ALA A 92 -6.14 -10.94 2.64
CA ALA A 92 -6.99 -11.66 3.57
C ALA A 92 -8.07 -12.41 2.80
N MET A 93 -8.75 -13.35 3.47
CA MET A 93 -9.87 -14.06 2.86
C MET A 93 -11.06 -13.11 2.63
N LEU A 94 -11.37 -12.27 3.62
CA LEU A 94 -12.53 -11.37 3.59
C LEU A 94 -12.11 -9.91 3.68
N LYS A 95 -12.96 -9.02 3.16
CA LYS A 95 -12.73 -7.56 3.21
C LYS A 95 -12.67 -7.05 4.65
N GLU A 96 -13.54 -7.55 5.51
CA GLU A 96 -13.66 -7.15 6.92
C GLU A 96 -12.41 -7.49 7.72
N GLN A 97 -11.65 -8.50 7.28
CA GLN A 97 -10.38 -8.88 7.86
C GLN A 97 -9.24 -7.93 7.45
N ASN A 98 -9.36 -7.23 6.31
CA ASN A 98 -8.27 -6.43 5.75
C ASN A 98 -8.55 -4.92 5.84
N PRO A 99 -8.47 -4.31 7.04
CA PRO A 99 -8.71 -2.88 7.21
C PRO A 99 -7.64 -2.04 6.50
N VAL A 100 -6.41 -2.55 6.37
CA VAL A 100 -5.30 -1.86 5.70
C VAL A 100 -5.61 -1.64 4.23
N ALA A 101 -5.98 -2.70 3.50
CA ALA A 101 -6.38 -2.58 2.09
C ALA A 101 -7.66 -1.77 1.93
N THR A 102 -8.65 -1.94 2.82
CA THR A 102 -9.91 -1.18 2.77
C THR A 102 -9.68 0.32 2.89
N GLN A 103 -8.85 0.75 3.84
CA GLN A 103 -8.52 2.17 4.02
C GLN A 103 -7.72 2.72 2.84
N LEU A 104 -6.78 1.94 2.31
CA LEU A 104 -6.02 2.34 1.12
C LEU A 104 -6.94 2.51 -0.10
N VAL A 105 -7.95 1.65 -0.29
CA VAL A 105 -8.93 1.80 -1.37
C VAL A 105 -9.74 3.09 -1.24
N VAL A 106 -10.14 3.46 -0.01
CA VAL A 106 -10.84 4.73 0.26
C VAL A 106 -9.94 5.90 -0.13
N TRP A 107 -8.70 5.89 0.33
CA TRP A 107 -7.73 6.94 0.01
C TRP A 107 -7.44 7.04 -1.49
N LEU A 108 -7.18 5.91 -2.17
CA LEU A 108 -6.99 5.86 -3.62
C LEU A 108 -8.22 6.38 -4.38
N THR A 109 -9.42 6.12 -3.86
CA THR A 109 -10.66 6.63 -4.47
C THR A 109 -10.75 8.15 -4.39
N ALA A 110 -10.28 8.75 -3.29
CA ALA A 110 -10.23 10.19 -3.11
C ALA A 110 -9.13 10.84 -3.96
N GLU A 111 -7.93 10.28 -3.97
CA GLU A 111 -6.73 10.89 -4.58
C GLU A 111 -6.53 10.56 -6.06
N ALA A 112 -6.99 9.39 -6.51
CA ALA A 112 -6.77 8.88 -7.87
C ALA A 112 -8.07 8.46 -8.57
N GLY A 113 -9.23 8.76 -7.98
CA GLY A 113 -10.55 8.46 -8.52
C GLY A 113 -10.94 6.98 -8.41
N LYS A 114 -12.01 6.57 -9.09
CA LYS A 114 -12.67 5.25 -8.88
C LYS A 114 -11.85 4.02 -9.28
N GLY A 115 -10.66 4.19 -9.86
CA GLY A 115 -9.84 3.13 -10.44
C GLY A 115 -10.40 2.60 -11.77
N VAL A 116 -9.53 1.98 -12.56
CA VAL A 116 -9.87 1.36 -13.86
C VAL A 116 -10.16 -0.13 -13.64
N ARG A 117 -11.26 -0.62 -14.21
CA ARG A 117 -11.57 -2.07 -14.19
C ARG A 117 -10.62 -2.79 -15.14
N SER A 118 -9.97 -3.84 -14.65
CA SER A 118 -9.04 -4.69 -15.39
C SER A 118 -9.39 -6.17 -15.20
N LYS A 119 -8.83 -7.05 -16.02
CA LYS A 119 -8.92 -8.50 -15.78
C LYS A 119 -8.27 -8.81 -14.42
N GLY A 120 -9.06 -9.34 -13.50
CA GLY A 120 -8.59 -9.66 -12.14
C GLY A 120 -8.84 -8.59 -11.09
N GLY A 121 -9.48 -7.45 -11.42
CA GLY A 121 -9.92 -6.51 -10.38
C GLY A 121 -9.93 -5.04 -10.79
N LYS A 122 -9.64 -4.17 -9.82
CA LYS A 122 -9.62 -2.72 -9.99
C LYS A 122 -8.21 -2.19 -9.81
N VAL A 123 -7.78 -1.30 -10.70
CA VAL A 123 -6.41 -0.80 -10.75
C VAL A 123 -6.37 0.72 -10.61
N TRP A 124 -5.40 1.22 -9.84
CA TRP A 124 -5.03 2.63 -9.78
C TRP A 124 -3.56 2.81 -10.12
N THR A 125 -3.20 4.02 -10.51
CA THR A 125 -1.81 4.46 -10.62
C THR A 125 -1.67 5.78 -9.90
N HIS A 126 -0.76 5.84 -8.93
CA HIS A 126 -0.52 7.03 -8.13
C HIS A 126 0.94 7.04 -7.63
N ALA A 127 1.58 8.21 -7.59
CA ALA A 127 2.95 8.37 -7.09
C ALA A 127 4.02 7.40 -7.68
N GLY A 128 3.82 6.92 -8.91
CA GLY A 128 4.73 5.94 -9.55
C GLY A 128 4.55 4.49 -9.07
N PHE A 129 3.43 4.20 -8.42
CA PHE A 129 3.00 2.85 -8.04
C PHE A 129 1.73 2.46 -8.78
N ARG A 130 1.61 1.18 -9.09
CA ARG A 130 0.38 0.53 -9.52
C ARG A 130 -0.23 -0.17 -8.32
N PHE A 131 -1.52 0.05 -8.12
CA PHE A 131 -2.31 -0.60 -7.07
C PHE A 131 -3.36 -1.49 -7.74
N GLN A 132 -3.48 -2.74 -7.34
CA GLN A 132 -4.48 -3.66 -7.86
C GLN A 132 -5.24 -4.30 -6.71
N LEU A 133 -6.53 -3.94 -6.61
CA LEU A 133 -7.47 -4.62 -5.74
C LEU A 133 -8.07 -5.82 -6.49
N THR A 134 -7.85 -7.01 -5.95
CA THR A 134 -8.50 -8.27 -6.37
C THR A 134 -9.52 -8.65 -5.30
N GLU A 135 -10.77 -8.80 -5.71
CA GLU A 135 -11.87 -9.19 -4.82
C GLU A 135 -12.63 -10.36 -5.47
N VAL A 136 -12.61 -11.53 -4.81
CA VAL A 136 -13.38 -12.71 -5.23
C VAL A 136 -14.38 -13.00 -4.12
N GLN A 137 -15.66 -12.81 -4.43
CA GLN A 137 -16.78 -13.11 -3.52
C GLN A 137 -17.35 -14.49 -3.86
N LYS A 138 -16.59 -15.55 -3.59
CA LYS A 138 -17.10 -16.92 -3.61
C LYS A 138 -17.14 -17.43 -2.17
N ALA A 139 -18.32 -17.80 -1.69
CA ALA A 139 -18.47 -18.38 -0.37
C ALA A 139 -17.56 -19.62 -0.22
N GLY A 140 -16.60 -19.58 0.71
CA GLY A 140 -15.65 -20.67 0.96
C GLY A 140 -14.17 -20.27 0.80
N GLU A 141 -13.31 -21.26 0.56
CA GLU A 141 -11.84 -21.15 0.46
C GLU A 141 -11.36 -20.16 -0.63
N ASP A 142 -12.19 -19.94 -1.66
CA ASP A 142 -11.88 -19.08 -2.79
C ASP A 142 -12.07 -17.58 -2.52
N SER A 143 -12.58 -17.20 -1.33
CA SER A 143 -12.73 -15.78 -0.97
C SER A 143 -11.35 -15.10 -0.85
N VAL A 144 -11.19 -13.99 -1.55
CA VAL A 144 -9.96 -13.17 -1.46
C VAL A 144 -10.29 -11.69 -1.47
N TYR A 145 -9.61 -10.94 -0.60
CA TYR A 145 -9.54 -9.50 -0.62
C TYR A 145 -8.08 -9.06 -0.56
N ARG A 146 -7.49 -8.87 -1.74
CA ARG A 146 -6.06 -8.62 -1.93
C ARG A 146 -5.80 -7.26 -2.54
N MET A 147 -4.92 -6.49 -1.94
CA MET A 147 -4.28 -5.35 -2.57
C MET A 147 -2.84 -5.69 -2.91
N SER A 148 -2.49 -5.64 -4.20
CA SER A 148 -1.10 -5.68 -4.67
C SER A 148 -0.65 -4.27 -5.02
N ILE A 149 0.56 -3.91 -4.58
CA ILE A 149 1.19 -2.61 -4.80
C ILE A 149 2.53 -2.86 -5.44
N ASP A 150 2.75 -2.32 -6.63
CA ASP A 150 3.96 -2.53 -7.40
C ASP A 150 4.55 -1.20 -7.85
N ARG A 151 5.83 -0.98 -7.56
CA ARG A 151 6.58 0.16 -8.10
C ARG A 151 6.65 0.02 -9.61
N GLN A 152 6.27 1.06 -10.33
CA GLN A 152 6.40 1.08 -11.78
C GLN A 152 7.85 1.41 -12.15
N THR A 153 8.50 0.52 -12.89
CA THR A 153 9.70 0.86 -13.63
C THR A 153 9.30 1.75 -14.79
N ARG A 154 9.90 2.94 -14.87
CA ARG A 154 9.72 3.86 -16.00
C ARG A 154 10.24 3.24 -17.28
#